data_AF-A0A1S5QK12-F1
#
_entry.id   AF-A0A1S5QK12-F1
#
_cell.length_a   1.000
_cell.length_b   1.000
_cell.length_c   1.000
_cell.angle_alpha   90.00
_cell.angle_beta   90.00
_cell.angle_gamma   90.00
#
_symmetry.space_group_name_H-M   'P 1'
#
loop_
_entity.id
_entity.type
_entity.pdbx_description
1 polymer ?
#
loop_
_entity_poly.entity_id
_entity_poly.type
_entity_poly.pdbx_seq_one_letter_code
_entity_poly.pdbx_strand_id
1 'polypeptide(L)'
;MRVQCQQSPVLAGSATLVAFGALALYFGKPASYGKHTEILTPAATSLSSRAAWFLQELPSFVVSAGILARQPLSLFGPPGPVLLGFFCLHYFY
;
A
#
# COMPACT_ATOMS: atom_id res chain seq x y z
N MET A 1 28.19 -2.70 9.87
CA MET A 1 27.45 -2.11 11.00
C MET A 1 26.08 -2.77 11.06
N ARG A 2 25.65 -3.33 12.20
CA ARG A 2 24.27 -3.82 12.35
C ARG A 2 23.37 -2.60 12.57
N VAL A 3 22.54 -2.28 11.60
CA VAL A 3 21.48 -1.27 11.78
C VAL A 3 20.46 -1.88 12.75
N GLN A 4 20.23 -1.22 13.88
CA GLN A 4 19.19 -1.65 14.82
C GLN A 4 17.81 -1.22 14.31
N CYS A 5 16.82 -2.09 14.51
CA CYS A 5 15.44 -1.80 14.15
C CYS A 5 14.90 -0.63 15.00
N GLN A 6 14.46 0.44 14.33
CA GLN A 6 13.83 1.58 14.98
C GLN A 6 12.36 1.27 15.22
N GLN A 7 11.99 0.93 16.45
CA GLN A 7 10.62 0.49 16.79
C GLN A 7 9.60 1.62 16.77
N SER A 8 9.98 2.84 17.19
CA SER A 8 9.08 3.99 17.25
C SER A 8 8.36 4.30 15.92
N PRO A 9 9.06 4.42 14.76
CA PRO A 9 8.39 4.66 13.48
C PRO A 9 7.50 3.49 13.03
N VAL A 10 7.88 2.25 13.35
CA VAL A 10 7.05 1.07 13.04
C VAL A 10 5.71 1.16 13.77
N LEU A 11 5.76 1.41 15.08
CA LEU A 11 4.55 1.55 15.90
C LEU A 11 3.69 2.74 15.48
N ALA A 12 4.31 3.88 15.18
CA ALA A 12 3.59 5.06 14.71
C ALA A 12 2.86 4.80 13.37
N GLY A 13 3.52 4.11 12.43
CA GLY A 13 2.92 3.72 11.16
C GLY A 13 1.73 2.77 11.34
N SER A 14 1.89 1.74 12.17
CA SER A 14 0.80 0.81 12.50
C SER A 14 -0.38 1.51 13.19
N ALA A 15 -0.11 2.39 14.15
CA ALA A 15 -1.14 3.15 14.84
C ALA A 15 -1.91 4.08 13.89
N THR A 16 -1.20 4.71 12.95
CA THR A 16 -1.80 5.58 11.93
C THR A 16 -2.72 4.78 11.00
N LEU A 17 -2.29 3.59 10.57
CA LEU A 17 -3.12 2.72 9.72
C LEU A 17 -4.41 2.29 10.44
N VAL A 18 -4.32 1.94 11.73
CA VAL A 18 -5.50 1.63 12.57
C VAL A 18 -6.41 2.84 12.71
N ALA A 19 -5.85 4.02 12.98
CA ALA A 19 -6.60 5.25 13.14
C ALA A 19 -7.36 5.64 11.87
N PHE A 20 -6.74 5.50 10.68
CA PHE A 20 -7.42 5.74 9.42
C PHE A 20 -8.54 4.74 9.15
N GLY A 21 -8.35 3.46 9.51
CA GLY A 21 -9.43 2.47 9.46
C GLY A 21 -10.61 2.85 10.35
N ALA A 22 -10.35 3.26 11.59
CA ALA A 22 -11.39 3.72 12.52
C ALA A 22 -12.09 4.98 12.02
N LEU A 23 -11.34 5.94 11.44
CA LEU A 23 -11.88 7.16 10.88
C LEU A 23 -12.81 6.88 9.68
N ALA A 24 -12.44 5.94 8.81
CA ALA A 24 -13.28 5.52 7.69
C ALA A 24 -14.61 4.91 8.17
N LEU A 25 -14.58 4.11 9.23
CA LEU A 25 -15.79 3.55 9.85
C LEU A 25 -16.65 4.63 10.52
N TYR A 26 -16.01 5.60 11.20
CA TYR A 26 -16.70 6.70 11.86
C TYR A 26 -17.51 7.56 10.87
N PHE A 27 -16.96 7.86 9.69
CA PHE A 27 -17.69 8.62 8.67
C PHE A 27 -18.85 7.85 8.04
N GLY A 28 -18.79 6.52 8.01
CA GLY A 28 -19.88 5.64 7.55
C GLY A 28 -20.31 5.84 6.10
N LYS A 29 -19.56 6.63 5.32
CA LYS A 29 -19.83 6.93 3.90
C LYS A 29 -18.86 6.13 3.03
N PRO A 30 -19.32 5.56 1.91
CA PRO A 30 -18.43 4.94 0.96
C PRO A 30 -17.48 5.98 0.34
N ALA A 31 -16.29 5.53 -0.06
CA ALA A 31 -15.38 6.36 -0.83
C ALA A 31 -16.03 6.73 -2.19
N SER A 32 -15.81 7.97 -2.64
CA SER A 32 -16.42 8.54 -3.85
C SER A 32 -15.71 8.06 -5.12
N TYR A 33 -15.81 6.76 -5.40
CA TYR A 33 -15.38 6.15 -6.66
C TYR A 33 -16.29 4.96 -7.02
N GLY A 34 -16.19 4.49 -8.27
CA GLY A 34 -16.98 3.35 -8.76
C GLY A 34 -18.48 3.64 -8.74
N LYS A 35 -19.27 2.77 -8.10
CA LYS A 35 -20.74 2.93 -8.01
C LYS A 35 -21.19 4.09 -7.12
N HIS A 36 -20.28 4.64 -6.33
CA HIS A 36 -20.54 5.73 -5.37
C HIS A 36 -20.03 7.08 -5.86
N THR A 37 -19.59 7.18 -7.12
CA THR A 37 -19.28 8.46 -7.75
C THR A 37 -20.57 9.24 -7.96
N GLU A 38 -20.63 10.48 -7.47
CA GLU A 38 -21.74 11.37 -7.79
C GLU A 38 -21.72 11.71 -9.28
N ILE A 39 -22.87 11.60 -9.95
CA ILE A 39 -23.04 11.88 -11.39
C ILE A 39 -22.59 13.31 -11.76
N LEU A 40 -22.47 14.19 -10.77
CA LEU A 40 -22.13 15.60 -10.90
C LEU A 40 -20.62 15.90 -10.82
N THR A 41 -19.75 14.91 -10.58
CA THR A 41 -18.29 15.18 -10.57
C THR A 41 -17.81 15.60 -11.96
N PRO A 42 -17.27 16.82 -12.13
CA PRO A 42 -16.85 17.30 -13.44
C PRO A 42 -15.74 16.41 -14.02
N ALA A 43 -15.89 16.01 -15.27
CA ALA A 43 -14.86 15.24 -15.99
C ALA A 43 -13.49 15.93 -16.00
N ALA A 44 -13.46 17.28 -15.93
CA ALA A 44 -12.25 18.08 -15.83
C ALA A 44 -11.45 17.86 -14.52
N THR A 45 -12.10 17.35 -13.47
CA THR A 45 -11.48 17.00 -12.19
C THR A 45 -11.22 15.50 -12.05
N SER A 46 -11.52 14.72 -13.08
CA SER A 46 -11.34 13.27 -13.10
C SER A 46 -10.19 12.89 -14.02
N LEU A 47 -9.56 11.75 -13.72
CA LEU A 47 -8.54 11.15 -14.55
C LEU A 47 -8.95 9.72 -14.91
N SER A 48 -8.30 9.16 -15.94
CA SER A 48 -8.59 7.80 -16.39
C SER A 48 -8.46 6.81 -15.24
N SER A 49 -9.51 6.01 -14.97
CA SER A 49 -9.51 5.05 -13.87
C SER A 49 -8.31 4.09 -13.93
N ARG A 50 -7.86 3.70 -15.13
CA ARG A 50 -6.66 2.88 -15.31
C ARG A 50 -5.40 3.58 -14.81
N ALA A 51 -5.24 4.87 -15.15
CA ALA A 51 -4.12 5.66 -14.68
C ALA A 51 -4.19 5.91 -13.17
N ALA A 52 -5.39 6.14 -12.62
CA ALA A 52 -5.62 6.29 -11.18
C ALA A 52 -5.14 5.07 -10.41
N TRP A 53 -5.68 3.89 -10.76
CA TRP A 53 -5.34 2.64 -10.11
C TRP A 53 -3.87 2.29 -10.27
N PHE A 54 -3.31 2.47 -11.48
CA PHE A 54 -1.88 2.23 -11.69
C PHE A 54 -1.02 3.10 -10.77
N LEU A 55 -1.24 4.42 -10.76
CA LEU A 55 -0.43 5.34 -9.95
C LEU A 55 -0.66 5.17 -8.45
N GLN A 56 -1.88 4.84 -8.03
CA GLN A 56 -2.23 4.63 -6.63
C GLN A 56 -1.56 3.39 -6.04
N GLU A 57 -1.54 2.28 -6.78
CA GLU A 57 -1.04 0.99 -6.28
C GLU A 57 0.48 0.81 -6.51
N LEU A 58 1.06 1.54 -7.47
CA LEU A 58 2.48 1.45 -7.82
C LEU A 58 3.46 1.59 -6.63
N PRO A 59 3.25 2.49 -5.64
CA PRO A 59 4.16 2.61 -4.50
C PRO A 59 4.26 1.33 -3.66
N SER A 60 3.14 0.64 -3.43
CA SER A 60 3.11 -0.62 -2.69
C SER A 60 3.96 -1.69 -3.36
N PHE A 61 3.94 -1.75 -4.69
CA PHE A 61 4.80 -2.65 -5.46
C PHE A 61 6.26 -2.19 -5.47
N VAL A 62 6.55 -0.98 -5.94
CA VAL A 62 7.93 -0.52 -6.21
C VAL A 62 8.78 -0.44 -4.94
N VAL A 63 8.21 0.05 -3.83
CA VAL A 63 8.94 0.13 -2.55
C VAL A 63 9.29 -1.27 -2.05
N SER A 64 8.33 -2.19 -2.05
CA SER A 64 8.51 -3.55 -1.57
C SER A 64 9.48 -4.34 -2.46
N ALA A 65 9.35 -4.23 -3.77
CA ALA A 65 10.25 -4.84 -4.74
C ALA A 65 11.68 -4.29 -4.60
N GLY A 66 11.83 -2.99 -4.36
CA GLY A 66 13.13 -2.36 -4.08
C GLY A 66 13.79 -2.86 -2.80
N ILE A 67 13.01 -3.11 -1.74
CA ILE A 67 13.51 -3.72 -0.49
C ILE A 67 13.94 -5.17 -0.76
N LEU A 68 13.12 -5.94 -1.49
CA LEU A 68 13.38 -7.35 -1.81
C LEU A 68 14.62 -7.52 -2.70
N ALA A 69 14.81 -6.64 -3.69
CA ALA A 69 15.96 -6.65 -4.60
C ALA A 69 17.31 -6.45 -3.88
N ARG A 70 17.29 -5.91 -2.65
CA ARG A 70 18.47 -5.75 -1.79
C ARG A 70 18.70 -6.93 -0.84
N GLN A 71 17.78 -7.90 -0.79
CA GLN A 71 17.93 -9.11 0.01
C GLN A 71 18.73 -10.17 -0.74
N PRO A 72 19.47 -11.04 -0.04
CA PRO A 72 20.09 -12.20 -0.67
C PRO A 72 19.02 -13.15 -1.22
N LEU A 73 19.21 -13.65 -2.44
CA LEU A 73 18.34 -14.68 -3.05
C LEU A 73 18.59 -16.02 -2.37
N SER A 74 17.85 -16.31 -1.29
CA SER A 74 17.82 -17.61 -0.64
C SER A 74 16.41 -17.95 -0.20
N LEU A 75 15.84 -19.01 -0.79
CA LEU A 75 14.52 -19.54 -0.43
C LEU A 75 14.52 -20.30 0.91
N PHE A 76 15.70 -20.75 1.36
CA PHE A 76 15.89 -21.42 2.65
C PHE A 76 16.43 -20.46 3.73
N GLY A 77 16.34 -19.15 3.47
CA GLY A 77 16.72 -18.11 4.42
C GLY A 77 15.60 -17.78 5.42
N PRO A 78 15.68 -16.61 6.08
CA PRO A 78 14.60 -16.13 6.93
C PRO A 78 13.26 -16.08 6.16
N PRO A 79 12.11 -16.31 6.82
CA PRO A 79 10.82 -16.30 6.15
C PRO A 79 10.38 -14.90 5.68
N GLY A 80 10.96 -13.83 6.25
CA GLY A 80 10.58 -12.43 5.96
C GLY A 80 10.62 -12.06 4.47
N PRO A 81 11.74 -12.26 3.76
CA PRO A 81 11.82 -12.03 2.31
C PRO A 81 10.79 -12.81 1.47
N VAL A 82 10.44 -14.04 1.87
CA VAL A 82 9.41 -14.84 1.17
C VAL A 82 8.02 -14.20 1.33
N LEU A 83 7.67 -13.78 2.55
CA LEU A 83 6.41 -13.07 2.82
C LEU A 83 6.34 -11.73 2.08
N LEU A 84 7.45 -11.00 2.03
CA LEU A 84 7.56 -9.78 1.23
C LEU A 84 7.39 -10.07 -0.27
N GLY A 85 7.90 -11.21 -0.76
CA GLY A 85 7.69 -11.69 -2.12
C GLY A 85 6.21 -11.91 -2.45
N PHE A 86 5.43 -12.52 -1.55
CA PHE A 86 3.98 -12.65 -1.74
C PHE A 86 3.26 -11.30 -1.79
N PHE A 87 3.68 -10.34 -0.96
CA PHE A 87 3.16 -8.97 -1.02
C PHE A 87 3.47 -8.31 -2.37
N CYS A 88 4.71 -8.41 -2.85
CA CYS A 88 5.11 -7.91 -4.16
C CYS A 88 4.29 -8.56 -5.29
N LEU A 89 4.07 -9.88 -5.23
CA LEU A 89 3.29 -10.59 -6.24
C LEU A 89 1.83 -10.11 -6.28
N HIS A 90 1.24 -9.84 -5.12
CA HIS A 90 -0.13 -9.32 -5.04
C HIS A 90 -0.26 -7.95 -5.71
N TYR A 91 0.66 -7.01 -5.47
CA TYR A 91 0.60 -5.66 -6.04
C TYR A 91 1.17 -5.54 -7.47
N PHE A 92 1.78 -6.60 -8.00
CA PHE A 92 2.20 -6.66 -9.41
C PHE A 92 1.04 -7.00 -10.35
N TYR A 93 0.03 -7.74 -9.85
CA TYR A 93 -1.15 -8.18 -10.59
C TYR A 93 -2.31 -7.20 -10.44
#